data_AF-A0A154PC41-F1
#
_entry.id   AF-A0A154PC41-F1
#
_cell.length_a   1.000
_cell.length_b   1.000
_cell.length_c   1.000
_cell.angle_alpha   90.00
_cell.angle_beta   90.00
_cell.angle_gamma   90.00
#
_symmetry.space_group_name_H-M   'P 1'
#
loop_
_entity.id
_entity.type
_entity.pdbx_description
1 polymer ?
#
loop_
_entity_poly.entity_id
_entity_poly.type
_entity_poly.pdbx_seq_one_letter_code
_entity_poly.pdbx_strand_id
1 'polypeptide(L)'
;MTRLSLKIPGNKPPPFPYWKKTYNIIRRVMDPITYRFDENTRLVVVDGLPAVGKSKFCEKIADAFGMLYMPAPTQDDLYINRYGFDVRTLDDQLPFMCKSFDVPRFLENPHDKRAGLFQEQFFLMRMDQYFNALLHILSTGQGVVLNRSVFSEIIFAEAMLKAGYIHEDVYLHYVTMRNTALKKLPRPHLAVYLDVPAELVQEKIKQRGRPEEINTKVFSTQFLNDMRDSYREKYLKQLATHSHLLIYDWSKEADYNIVVEDIEAIDFENYENKKLKDWEFDEAEDVVMLRYKCDTDYRLSLYCKMLMAGETVMAEDLIQTAEDREKSKKVMAECDTEQFSYGFNPKAGDKILFKGNPRDLYYFRRNSQDFVNRSKYMS
;
A
#
# COMPACT_ATOMS: atom_id res chain seq x y z
N MET A 1 22.80 4.15 4.00
CA MET A 1 22.48 4.65 5.35
C MET A 1 23.78 5.08 6.07
N THR A 2 24.42 6.20 5.68
CA THR A 2 25.63 6.72 6.35
C THR A 2 25.61 8.24 6.52
N ARG A 3 24.98 8.68 7.60
CA ARG A 3 25.51 9.81 8.39
C ARG A 3 25.56 9.54 9.90
N LEU A 4 25.16 8.34 10.29
CA LEU A 4 25.54 7.73 11.55
C LEU A 4 26.30 6.48 11.15
N SER A 5 27.62 6.46 11.40
CA SER A 5 28.46 5.28 11.28
C SER A 5 27.68 4.05 11.77
N LEU A 6 27.74 2.93 11.04
CA LEU A 6 27.48 1.60 11.57
C LEU A 6 28.39 1.39 12.79
N LYS A 7 28.04 1.98 13.92
CA LYS A 7 28.56 1.55 15.22
C LYS A 7 27.99 0.16 15.33
N ILE A 8 28.82 -0.85 15.11
CA ILE A 8 28.50 -2.24 15.42
C ILE A 8 28.06 -2.22 16.89
N PRO A 9 26.75 -2.30 17.21
CA PRO A 9 26.35 -2.25 18.60
C PRO A 9 26.69 -3.62 19.17
N GLY A 10 27.37 -3.67 20.32
CA GLY A 10 27.57 -4.92 21.06
C GLY A 10 26.26 -5.65 21.40
N ASN A 11 25.10 -4.98 21.29
CA ASN A 11 23.74 -5.56 21.24
C ASN A 11 22.73 -4.57 20.60
N LYS A 12 21.96 -4.98 19.58
CA LYS A 12 20.84 -4.19 19.01
C LYS A 12 19.69 -4.08 20.03
N PRO A 13 19.08 -2.89 20.23
CA PRO A 13 17.93 -2.77 21.12
C PRO A 13 16.72 -3.53 20.55
N PRO A 14 15.83 -4.06 21.41
CA PRO A 14 14.70 -4.87 20.94
C PRO A 14 13.75 -4.05 20.05
N PRO A 15 13.08 -4.69 19.07
CA PRO A 15 12.07 -4.05 18.22
C PRO A 15 10.99 -3.34 19.04
N PHE A 16 10.65 -2.10 18.68
CA PHE A 16 9.61 -1.36 19.38
C PHE A 16 8.20 -1.86 19.00
N PRO A 17 7.31 -2.14 19.99
CA PRO A 17 6.03 -2.76 19.70
C PRO A 17 4.92 -1.81 19.20
N TYR A 18 5.11 -1.19 18.04
CA TYR A 18 4.26 -0.11 17.52
C TYR A 18 2.78 -0.46 17.30
N TRP A 19 2.39 -1.71 17.11
CA TRP A 19 0.99 -2.12 16.98
C TRP A 19 0.25 -2.16 18.33
N LYS A 20 0.98 -2.17 19.46
CA LYS A 20 0.42 -2.25 20.82
C LYS A 20 0.71 -1.01 21.67
N LYS A 21 1.84 -0.33 21.46
CA LYS A 21 2.32 0.75 22.33
C LYS A 21 2.53 2.05 21.57
N THR A 22 1.89 3.14 22.00
CA THR A 22 2.11 4.49 21.48
C THR A 22 3.55 4.95 21.70
N TYR A 23 4.11 5.67 20.72
CA TYR A 23 5.46 6.22 20.79
C TYR A 23 5.41 7.66 21.32
N ASN A 24 5.28 7.78 22.64
CA ASN A 24 5.12 9.08 23.32
C ASN A 24 6.41 9.91 23.32
N ILE A 25 6.32 11.16 23.80
CA ILE A 25 7.44 12.12 23.83
C ILE A 25 8.66 11.56 24.60
N ILE A 26 8.43 10.94 25.75
CA ILE A 26 9.51 10.34 26.54
C ILE A 26 10.23 9.25 25.73
N ARG A 27 9.47 8.40 25.03
CA ARG A 27 10.03 7.36 24.18
C ARG A 27 10.81 7.95 23.00
N ARG A 28 10.31 9.03 22.39
CA ARG A 28 11.01 9.74 21.30
C ARG A 28 12.41 10.19 21.70
N VAL A 29 12.54 10.73 22.91
CA VAL A 29 13.82 11.25 23.43
C VAL A 29 14.76 10.12 23.84
N MET A 30 14.24 9.05 24.45
CA MET A 30 15.06 8.02 25.10
C MET A 30 15.38 6.81 24.22
N ASP A 31 14.63 6.55 23.15
CA ASP A 31 14.79 5.34 22.34
C ASP A 31 15.89 5.53 21.28
N PRO A 32 17.00 4.77 21.32
CA PRO A 32 18.08 4.85 20.34
C PRO A 32 17.66 4.17 19.03
N ILE A 33 16.73 4.79 18.30
CA ILE A 33 16.05 4.21 17.14
C ILE A 33 17.02 3.66 16.08
N THR A 34 18.05 4.45 15.75
CA THR A 34 19.01 4.16 14.69
C THR A 34 19.91 2.96 15.00
N TYR A 35 20.01 2.53 16.27
CA TYR A 35 20.83 1.39 16.66
C TYR A 35 20.19 0.05 16.28
N ARG A 36 18.92 0.07 15.83
CA ARG A 36 18.26 -1.11 15.25
C ARG A 36 18.62 -1.33 13.79
N PHE A 37 19.15 -0.32 13.12
CA PHE A 37 19.28 -0.34 11.67
C PHE A 37 20.57 -1.03 11.23
N ASP A 38 20.47 -1.75 10.12
CA ASP A 38 21.54 -2.51 9.49
C ASP A 38 21.35 -2.53 7.96
N GLU A 39 22.16 -3.33 7.27
CA GLU A 39 22.11 -3.54 5.82
C GLU A 39 20.74 -4.09 5.34
N ASN A 40 20.01 -4.81 6.20
CA ASN A 40 18.72 -5.41 5.89
C ASN A 40 17.53 -4.50 6.22
N THR A 41 17.77 -3.33 6.81
CA THR A 41 16.77 -2.29 7.08
C THR A 41 16.39 -1.59 5.77
N ARG A 42 15.66 -2.30 4.90
CA ARG A 42 15.34 -1.89 3.54
C ARG A 42 13.88 -2.09 3.21
N LEU A 43 13.41 -1.31 2.25
CA LEU A 43 12.07 -1.42 1.67
C LEU A 43 12.22 -1.90 0.22
N VAL A 44 11.76 -3.12 -0.04
CA VAL A 44 11.81 -3.76 -1.35
C VAL A 44 10.40 -3.85 -1.90
N VAL A 45 10.22 -3.46 -3.17
CA VAL A 45 8.93 -3.56 -3.85
C VAL A 45 9.07 -4.46 -5.07
N VAL A 46 8.12 -5.37 -5.26
CA VAL A 46 8.04 -6.23 -6.45
C VAL A 46 6.88 -5.73 -7.30
N ASP A 47 7.20 -5.32 -8.53
CA ASP A 47 6.28 -4.71 -9.48
C ASP A 47 6.11 -5.55 -10.74
N GLY A 48 4.99 -5.35 -11.44
CA GLY A 48 4.66 -6.10 -12.65
C GLY A 48 3.16 -6.23 -12.87
N LEU A 49 2.77 -6.66 -14.07
CA LEU A 49 1.37 -6.84 -14.46
C LEU A 49 0.62 -7.86 -13.58
N PRO A 50 -0.73 -7.87 -13.60
CA PRO A 50 -1.53 -8.90 -12.92
C PRO A 50 -1.12 -10.33 -13.29
N ALA A 51 -1.42 -11.30 -12.42
CA ALA A 51 -1.17 -12.73 -12.64
C ALA A 51 0.29 -13.21 -12.87
N VAL A 52 1.31 -12.35 -12.81
CA VAL A 52 2.72 -12.77 -13.03
C VAL A 52 3.41 -13.47 -11.83
N GLY A 53 2.67 -13.79 -10.76
CA GLY A 53 3.21 -14.55 -9.61
C GLY A 53 3.92 -13.72 -8.54
N LYS A 54 3.70 -12.41 -8.48
CA LYS A 54 4.35 -11.48 -7.54
C LYS A 54 4.29 -11.91 -6.07
N SER A 55 3.12 -12.34 -5.56
CA SER A 55 2.98 -12.68 -4.13
C SER A 55 3.94 -13.79 -3.70
N LYS A 56 4.00 -14.88 -4.46
CA LYS A 56 4.92 -16.00 -4.22
C LYS A 56 6.39 -15.53 -4.27
N PHE A 57 6.70 -14.59 -5.16
CA PHE A 57 8.05 -14.05 -5.24
C PHE A 57 8.40 -13.15 -4.05
N CYS A 58 7.47 -12.30 -3.60
CA CYS A 58 7.67 -11.49 -2.40
C CYS A 58 7.92 -12.35 -1.15
N GLU A 59 7.19 -13.45 -1.00
CA GLU A 59 7.41 -14.42 0.09
C GLU A 59 8.82 -15.01 0.04
N LYS A 60 9.31 -15.36 -1.15
CA LYS A 60 10.67 -15.88 -1.32
C LYS A 60 11.75 -14.85 -0.97
N ILE A 61 11.62 -13.60 -1.42
CA ILE A 61 12.55 -12.53 -1.03
C ILE A 61 12.52 -12.35 0.49
N ALA A 62 11.32 -12.29 1.07
CA ALA A 62 11.16 -12.11 2.50
C ALA A 62 11.80 -13.25 3.31
N ASP A 63 11.59 -14.49 2.91
CA ASP A 63 12.21 -15.65 3.54
C ASP A 63 13.74 -15.67 3.36
N ALA A 64 14.26 -15.32 2.17
CA ALA A 64 15.70 -15.29 1.88
C ALA A 64 16.47 -14.25 2.72
N PHE A 65 15.90 -13.06 2.88
CA PHE A 65 16.53 -11.94 3.59
C PHE A 65 16.02 -11.76 5.03
N GLY A 66 15.14 -12.62 5.54
CA GLY A 66 14.53 -12.46 6.88
C GLY A 66 13.70 -11.18 7.04
N MET A 67 13.14 -10.68 5.94
CA MET A 67 12.31 -9.47 5.91
C MET A 67 10.84 -9.79 6.18
N LEU A 68 10.06 -8.79 6.57
CA LEU A 68 8.62 -8.93 6.68
C LEU A 68 7.96 -8.81 5.30
N TYR A 69 7.27 -9.84 4.84
CA TYR A 69 6.33 -9.71 3.71
C TYR A 69 4.99 -9.15 4.18
N MET A 70 4.58 -7.99 3.62
CA MET A 70 3.22 -7.48 3.76
C MET A 70 2.41 -7.79 2.48
N PRO A 71 1.36 -8.63 2.56
CA PRO A 71 0.55 -9.00 1.40
C PRO A 71 -0.19 -7.80 0.83
N ALA A 72 -0.40 -7.76 -0.48
CA ALA A 72 -1.10 -6.63 -1.11
C ALA A 72 -2.53 -6.50 -0.56
N PRO A 73 -3.00 -5.28 -0.26
CA PRO A 73 -4.34 -5.07 0.24
C PRO A 73 -5.39 -5.46 -0.82
N THR A 74 -6.53 -5.91 -0.32
CA THR A 74 -7.70 -6.37 -1.05
C THR A 74 -8.92 -5.55 -0.62
N GLN A 75 -9.97 -5.54 -1.43
CA GLN A 75 -11.21 -4.83 -1.05
C GLN A 75 -12.00 -5.54 0.05
N ASP A 76 -11.70 -6.81 0.35
CA ASP A 76 -12.18 -7.43 1.58
C ASP A 76 -11.63 -6.70 2.81
N ASP A 77 -10.40 -6.15 2.73
CA ASP A 77 -9.85 -5.31 3.80
C ASP A 77 -10.59 -3.97 3.92
N LEU A 78 -11.33 -3.54 2.89
CA LEU A 78 -12.14 -2.31 2.91
C LEU A 78 -13.58 -2.58 3.37
N TYR A 79 -14.14 -3.73 3.00
CA TYR A 79 -15.57 -4.01 3.15
C TYR A 79 -15.91 -4.98 4.29
N ILE A 80 -14.99 -5.86 4.70
CA ILE A 80 -15.22 -6.75 5.85
C ILE A 80 -14.71 -6.05 7.11
N ASN A 81 -15.61 -5.82 8.06
CA ASN A 81 -15.26 -5.13 9.30
C ASN A 81 -14.53 -6.05 10.31
N ARG A 82 -14.03 -5.46 11.40
CA ARG A 82 -13.24 -6.19 12.41
C ARG A 82 -14.04 -7.20 13.23
N TYR A 83 -15.37 -7.18 13.13
CA TYR A 83 -16.25 -8.21 13.69
C TYR A 83 -16.60 -9.30 12.66
N GLY A 84 -16.06 -9.23 11.44
CA GLY A 84 -16.27 -10.20 10.37
C GLY A 84 -17.54 -9.98 9.55
N PHE A 85 -18.24 -8.86 9.73
CA PHE A 85 -19.43 -8.52 8.95
C PHE A 85 -19.03 -7.88 7.61
N ASP A 86 -19.60 -8.40 6.52
CA ASP A 86 -19.38 -7.88 5.17
C ASP A 86 -20.40 -6.78 4.84
N VAL A 87 -19.94 -5.53 4.78
CA VAL A 87 -20.81 -4.37 4.55
C VAL A 87 -21.40 -4.32 3.14
N ARG A 88 -20.89 -5.12 2.18
CA ARG A 88 -21.47 -5.23 0.83
C ARG A 88 -22.88 -5.83 0.87
N THR A 89 -23.20 -6.60 1.91
CA THR A 89 -24.56 -7.12 2.13
C THR A 89 -25.60 -6.01 2.35
N LEU A 90 -25.17 -4.78 2.63
CA LEU A 90 -26.03 -3.61 2.80
C LEU A 90 -26.25 -2.82 1.50
N ASP A 91 -25.64 -3.21 0.38
CA ASP A 91 -25.65 -2.43 -0.86
C ASP A 91 -27.05 -2.13 -1.41
N ASP A 92 -28.02 -3.01 -1.21
CA ASP A 92 -29.39 -2.80 -1.67
C ASP A 92 -30.10 -1.65 -0.94
N GLN A 93 -29.63 -1.31 0.26
CA GLN A 93 -30.16 -0.22 1.07
C GLN A 93 -29.46 1.13 0.78
N LEU A 94 -28.27 1.07 0.16
CA LEU A 94 -27.42 2.23 -0.06
C LEU A 94 -27.78 2.97 -1.37
N PRO A 95 -27.65 4.31 -1.39
CA PRO A 95 -27.66 5.07 -2.65
C PRO A 95 -26.56 4.58 -3.59
N PHE A 96 -26.78 4.77 -4.90
CA PHE A 96 -25.90 4.22 -5.95
C PHE A 96 -24.41 4.54 -5.73
N MET A 97 -24.05 5.80 -5.49
CA MET A 97 -22.66 6.23 -5.27
C MET A 97 -22.05 5.73 -3.95
N CYS A 98 -22.86 5.20 -3.04
CA CYS A 98 -22.41 4.64 -1.76
C CYS A 98 -22.35 3.11 -1.77
N LYS A 99 -22.87 2.45 -2.80
CA LYS A 99 -22.76 1.00 -2.95
C LYS A 99 -21.30 0.61 -3.18
N SER A 100 -20.91 -0.54 -2.65
CA SER A 100 -19.59 -1.09 -2.90
C SER A 100 -19.31 -1.26 -4.40
N PHE A 101 -18.04 -1.16 -4.78
CA PHE A 101 -17.63 -1.36 -6.17
C PHE A 101 -16.28 -2.06 -6.14
N ASP A 102 -16.33 -3.40 -6.13
CA ASP A 102 -15.16 -4.25 -5.98
C ASP A 102 -14.60 -4.78 -7.30
N VAL A 103 -13.48 -5.51 -7.26
CA VAL A 103 -12.80 -6.04 -8.45
C VAL A 103 -13.77 -6.80 -9.36
N PRO A 104 -14.59 -7.76 -8.87
CA PRO A 104 -15.58 -8.41 -9.73
C PRO A 104 -16.52 -7.42 -10.44
N ARG A 105 -17.05 -6.41 -9.74
CA ARG A 105 -17.95 -5.41 -10.33
C ARG A 105 -17.25 -4.50 -11.34
N PHE A 106 -15.99 -4.13 -11.09
CA PHE A 106 -15.19 -3.38 -12.05
C PHE A 106 -14.89 -4.21 -13.31
N LEU A 107 -14.56 -5.49 -13.14
CA LEU A 107 -14.29 -6.38 -14.27
C LEU A 107 -15.55 -6.66 -15.10
N GLU A 108 -16.74 -6.66 -14.48
CA GLU A 108 -18.03 -6.78 -15.15
C GLU A 108 -18.42 -5.50 -15.90
N ASN A 109 -18.32 -4.34 -15.25
CA ASN A 109 -18.69 -3.04 -15.82
C ASN A 109 -17.63 -1.96 -15.54
N PRO A 110 -16.54 -1.89 -16.33
CA PRO A 110 -15.47 -0.94 -16.07
C PRO A 110 -15.83 0.53 -16.39
N HIS A 111 -16.94 0.78 -17.08
CA HIS A 111 -17.47 2.13 -17.35
C HIS A 111 -18.48 2.60 -16.30
N ASP A 112 -18.65 1.88 -15.19
CA ASP A 112 -19.45 2.37 -14.06
C ASP A 112 -18.86 3.69 -13.53
N LYS A 113 -19.73 4.64 -13.19
CA LYS A 113 -19.36 5.96 -12.64
C LYS A 113 -18.42 5.86 -11.42
N ARG A 114 -18.47 4.74 -10.69
CA ARG A 114 -17.64 4.48 -9.50
C ARG A 114 -16.23 3.98 -9.82
N ALA A 115 -15.85 3.79 -11.09
CA ALA A 115 -14.50 3.35 -11.49
C ALA A 115 -13.39 4.28 -10.96
N GLY A 116 -13.65 5.60 -10.91
CA GLY A 116 -12.73 6.56 -10.29
C GLY A 116 -12.53 6.30 -8.79
N LEU A 117 -13.63 6.14 -8.05
CA LEU A 117 -13.61 5.83 -6.61
C LEU A 117 -12.91 4.49 -6.33
N PHE A 118 -13.09 3.49 -7.19
CA PHE A 118 -12.40 2.21 -7.11
C PHE A 118 -10.88 2.37 -7.16
N GLN A 119 -10.38 3.16 -8.11
CA GLN A 119 -8.94 3.41 -8.24
C GLN A 119 -8.41 4.25 -7.07
N GLU A 120 -9.18 5.21 -6.58
CA GLU A 120 -8.86 5.99 -5.39
C GLU A 120 -8.75 5.10 -4.14
N GLN A 121 -9.71 4.19 -3.93
CA GLN A 121 -9.70 3.24 -2.81
C GLN A 121 -8.44 2.38 -2.80
N PHE A 122 -8.01 1.84 -3.95
CA PHE A 122 -6.75 1.09 -4.03
C PHE A 122 -5.54 1.93 -3.65
N PHE A 123 -5.49 3.18 -4.11
CA PHE A 123 -4.43 4.12 -3.73
C PHE A 123 -4.40 4.36 -2.22
N LEU A 124 -5.56 4.62 -1.60
CA LEU A 124 -5.68 4.87 -0.17
C LEU A 124 -5.29 3.64 0.67
N MET A 125 -5.74 2.44 0.29
CA MET A 125 -5.35 1.20 0.95
C MET A 125 -3.85 0.94 0.87
N ARG A 126 -3.22 1.26 -0.27
CA ARG A 126 -1.76 1.12 -0.43
C ARG A 126 -0.97 2.21 0.26
N MET A 127 -1.49 3.43 0.36
CA MET A 127 -0.91 4.47 1.22
C MET A 127 -0.86 3.98 2.66
N ASP A 128 -1.97 3.39 3.14
CA ASP A 128 -2.05 2.81 4.49
C ASP A 128 -0.98 1.73 4.72
N GLN A 129 -0.86 0.80 3.77
CA GLN A 129 0.16 -0.25 3.82
C GLN A 129 1.58 0.33 3.78
N TYR A 130 1.83 1.33 2.94
CA TYR A 130 3.15 1.94 2.82
C TYR A 130 3.57 2.64 4.12
N PHE A 131 2.65 3.37 4.77
CA PHE A 131 2.92 3.93 6.10
C PHE A 131 3.22 2.84 7.13
N ASN A 132 2.49 1.73 7.09
CA ASN A 132 2.74 0.61 8.00
C ASN A 132 4.10 -0.06 7.74
N ALA A 133 4.52 -0.16 6.47
CA ALA A 133 5.85 -0.63 6.09
C ALA A 133 6.96 0.29 6.62
N LEU A 134 6.83 1.60 6.43
CA LEU A 134 7.78 2.58 6.98
C LEU A 134 7.81 2.53 8.50
N LEU A 135 6.65 2.49 9.15
CA LEU A 135 6.54 2.42 10.60
C LEU A 135 7.17 1.14 11.15
N HIS A 136 7.05 0.02 10.44
CA HIS A 136 7.69 -1.24 10.77
C HIS A 136 9.21 -1.14 10.71
N ILE A 137 9.75 -0.71 9.56
CA ILE A 137 11.20 -0.55 9.35
C ILE A 137 11.78 0.37 10.43
N LEU A 138 11.19 1.55 10.62
CA LEU A 138 11.68 2.55 11.56
C LEU A 138 11.54 2.11 13.03
N SER A 139 10.55 1.29 13.37
CA SER A 139 10.36 0.82 14.75
C SER A 139 11.18 -0.41 15.11
N THR A 140 11.55 -1.23 14.11
CA THR A 140 12.09 -2.58 14.35
C THR A 140 13.48 -2.81 13.77
N GLY A 141 13.86 -2.07 12.74
CA GLY A 141 15.04 -2.36 11.91
C GLY A 141 14.82 -3.48 10.89
N GLN A 142 13.72 -4.24 10.96
CA GLN A 142 13.44 -5.30 10.01
C GLN A 142 12.97 -4.72 8.68
N GLY A 143 13.58 -5.17 7.59
CA GLY A 143 13.19 -4.80 6.24
C GLY A 143 11.77 -5.28 5.88
N VAL A 144 11.16 -4.64 4.89
CA VAL A 144 9.82 -5.00 4.39
C VAL A 144 9.83 -5.26 2.89
N VAL A 145 9.13 -6.31 2.47
CA VAL A 145 8.84 -6.62 1.05
C VAL A 145 7.37 -6.34 0.76
N LEU A 146 7.08 -5.57 -0.29
CA LEU A 146 5.73 -5.25 -0.74
C LEU A 146 5.45 -5.80 -2.14
N ASN A 147 4.22 -6.25 -2.37
CA ASN A 147 3.69 -6.56 -3.70
C ASN A 147 3.02 -5.31 -4.29
N ARG A 148 3.77 -4.62 -5.15
CA ARG A 148 3.54 -3.24 -5.62
C ARG A 148 3.56 -2.22 -4.49
N SER A 149 3.69 -0.95 -4.85
CA SER A 149 3.69 0.17 -3.91
C SER A 149 2.67 1.23 -4.31
N VAL A 150 2.50 2.23 -3.46
CA VAL A 150 1.65 3.37 -3.81
C VAL A 150 2.20 4.19 -4.98
N PHE A 151 3.50 4.13 -5.24
CA PHE A 151 4.12 4.83 -6.37
C PHE A 151 3.70 4.24 -7.72
N SER A 152 3.52 2.92 -7.79
CA SER A 152 3.12 2.21 -9.00
C SER A 152 1.64 2.33 -9.34
N GLU A 153 0.77 2.79 -8.44
CA GLU A 153 -0.68 2.86 -8.69
C GLU A 153 -1.08 3.83 -9.81
N ILE A 154 -0.20 4.76 -10.20
CA ILE A 154 -0.44 5.63 -11.35
C ILE A 154 -0.66 4.84 -12.65
N ILE A 155 -0.04 3.66 -12.78
CA ILE A 155 -0.12 2.87 -14.01
C ILE A 155 -1.53 2.34 -14.28
N PHE A 156 -2.32 2.11 -13.22
CA PHE A 156 -3.72 1.69 -13.34
C PHE A 156 -4.60 2.86 -13.74
N ALA A 157 -4.46 4.02 -13.10
CA ALA A 157 -5.20 5.22 -13.46
C ALA A 157 -4.92 5.65 -14.92
N GLU A 158 -3.67 5.56 -15.39
CA GLU A 158 -3.30 5.82 -16.78
C GLU A 158 -3.96 4.85 -17.76
N ALA A 159 -3.92 3.55 -17.47
CA ALA A 159 -4.56 2.55 -18.33
C ALA A 159 -6.08 2.71 -18.34
N MET A 160 -6.70 3.04 -17.20
CA MET A 160 -8.13 3.32 -17.08
C MET A 160 -8.54 4.56 -17.87
N LEU A 161 -7.73 5.62 -17.86
CA LEU A 161 -7.97 6.82 -18.67
C LEU A 161 -7.90 6.49 -20.16
N LYS A 162 -6.83 5.81 -20.60
CA LYS A 162 -6.65 5.43 -22.01
C LYS A 162 -7.77 4.52 -22.54
N ALA A 163 -8.28 3.63 -21.69
CA ALA A 163 -9.38 2.74 -22.03
C ALA A 163 -10.77 3.41 -21.95
N GLY A 164 -10.85 4.67 -21.51
CA GLY A 164 -12.11 5.40 -21.35
C GLY A 164 -12.97 4.90 -20.17
N TYR A 165 -12.35 4.26 -19.18
CA TYR A 165 -13.02 3.81 -17.95
C TYR A 165 -13.17 4.95 -16.93
N ILE A 166 -12.28 5.93 -16.98
CA ILE A 166 -12.37 7.17 -16.20
C ILE A 166 -12.17 8.37 -17.11
N HIS A 167 -12.73 9.51 -16.70
CA HIS A 167 -12.66 10.77 -17.43
C HIS A 167 -11.41 11.58 -17.03
N GLU A 168 -11.05 12.59 -17.83
CA GLU A 168 -9.84 13.40 -17.61
C GLU A 168 -9.85 14.16 -16.28
N ASP A 169 -11.01 14.65 -15.86
CA ASP A 169 -11.24 15.33 -14.58
C ASP A 169 -11.00 14.39 -13.38
N VAL A 170 -11.53 13.16 -13.44
CA VAL A 170 -11.29 12.10 -12.46
C VAL A 170 -9.80 11.75 -12.38
N TYR A 171 -9.14 11.62 -13.53
CA TYR A 171 -7.71 11.36 -13.57
C TYR A 171 -6.90 12.52 -13.00
N LEU A 172 -7.25 13.78 -13.33
CA LEU A 172 -6.56 14.97 -12.81
C LEU A 172 -6.76 15.12 -11.30
N HIS A 173 -7.97 14.84 -10.79
CA HIS A 173 -8.26 14.74 -9.36
C HIS A 173 -7.30 13.73 -8.70
N TYR A 174 -7.25 12.51 -9.23
CA TYR A 174 -6.41 11.43 -8.72
C TYR A 174 -4.92 11.81 -8.71
N VAL A 175 -4.40 12.36 -9.80
CA VAL A 175 -3.00 12.78 -9.92
C VAL A 175 -2.67 13.90 -8.95
N THR A 176 -3.60 14.85 -8.73
CA THR A 176 -3.41 15.96 -7.79
C THR A 176 -3.35 15.48 -6.35
N MET A 177 -4.27 14.59 -5.95
CA MET A 177 -4.25 13.90 -4.66
C MET A 177 -2.94 13.12 -4.50
N ARG A 178 -2.60 12.25 -5.45
CA ARG A 178 -1.40 11.41 -5.44
C ARG A 178 -0.13 12.24 -5.30
N ASN A 179 0.06 13.24 -6.13
CA ASN A 179 1.28 14.06 -6.12
C ASN A 179 1.41 14.83 -4.81
N THR A 180 0.30 15.21 -4.17
CA THR A 180 0.31 15.81 -2.84
C THR A 180 0.74 14.81 -1.77
N ALA A 181 0.23 13.58 -1.82
CA ALA A 181 0.57 12.51 -0.88
C ALA A 181 2.04 12.08 -0.97
N LEU A 182 2.59 11.94 -2.19
CA LEU A 182 3.91 11.34 -2.40
C LEU A 182 5.08 12.31 -2.21
N LYS A 183 4.86 13.63 -2.21
CA LYS A 183 5.91 14.68 -2.12
C LYS A 183 6.93 14.51 -1.00
N LYS A 184 6.54 13.90 0.12
CA LYS A 184 7.37 13.75 1.33
C LYS A 184 7.52 12.30 1.78
N LEU A 185 7.14 11.36 0.91
CA LEU A 185 7.19 9.94 1.21
C LEU A 185 8.50 9.36 0.65
N PRO A 186 9.33 8.71 1.48
CA PRO A 186 10.56 8.13 0.97
C PRO A 186 10.22 7.01 -0.01
N ARG A 187 10.85 7.03 -1.20
CA ARG A 187 10.73 5.98 -2.23
C ARG A 187 11.34 4.65 -1.75
N PRO A 188 10.97 3.50 -2.32
CA PRO A 188 11.58 2.23 -1.92
C PRO A 188 13.09 2.22 -2.16
N HIS A 189 13.82 1.37 -1.43
CA HIS A 189 15.26 1.23 -1.63
C HIS A 189 15.54 0.48 -2.93
N LEU A 190 14.76 -0.55 -3.19
CA LEU A 190 14.85 -1.40 -4.36
C LEU A 190 13.46 -1.65 -4.93
N ALA A 191 13.35 -1.56 -6.25
CA ALA A 191 12.24 -2.13 -7.01
C ALA A 191 12.73 -3.27 -7.90
N VAL A 192 12.00 -4.37 -7.88
CA VAL A 192 12.20 -5.51 -8.80
C VAL A 192 11.00 -5.58 -9.72
N TYR A 193 11.20 -5.29 -11.01
CA TYR A 193 10.15 -5.30 -12.01
C TYR A 193 10.19 -6.60 -12.82
N LEU A 194 9.05 -7.30 -12.82
CA LEU A 194 8.83 -8.54 -13.56
C LEU A 194 8.18 -8.21 -14.91
N ASP A 195 8.97 -8.12 -15.98
CA ASP A 195 8.48 -7.81 -17.31
C ASP A 195 7.90 -9.06 -17.98
N VAL A 196 6.62 -9.03 -18.33
CA VAL A 196 5.92 -10.12 -19.01
C VAL A 196 5.12 -9.53 -20.17
N PRO A 197 5.20 -10.08 -21.39
CA PRO A 197 4.33 -9.68 -22.51
C PRO A 197 2.84 -9.80 -22.17
N ALA A 198 2.02 -8.89 -22.69
CA ALA A 198 0.60 -8.83 -22.38
C ALA A 198 -0.15 -10.12 -22.75
N GLU A 199 0.21 -10.74 -23.87
CA GLU A 199 -0.39 -11.97 -24.38
C GLU A 199 -0.19 -13.12 -23.38
N LEU A 200 1.04 -13.26 -22.86
CA LEU A 200 1.36 -14.27 -21.85
C LEU A 200 0.67 -13.98 -20.51
N VAL A 201 0.50 -12.71 -20.14
CA VAL A 201 -0.30 -12.33 -18.96
C VAL A 201 -1.75 -12.77 -19.13
N GLN A 202 -2.36 -12.57 -20.30
CA GLN A 202 -3.72 -13.05 -20.57
C GLN A 202 -3.83 -14.57 -20.46
N GLU A 203 -2.86 -15.31 -20.98
CA GLU A 203 -2.81 -16.77 -20.84
C GLU A 203 -2.74 -17.18 -19.37
N LYS A 204 -1.87 -16.54 -18.57
CA LYS A 204 -1.77 -16.79 -17.12
C LYS A 204 -3.06 -16.45 -16.39
N ILE A 205 -3.76 -15.37 -16.77
CA ILE A 205 -5.07 -15.01 -16.20
C ILE A 205 -6.11 -16.10 -16.51
N LYS A 206 -6.18 -16.57 -17.76
CA LYS A 206 -7.09 -17.65 -18.17
C LYS A 206 -6.79 -18.95 -17.44
N GLN A 207 -5.51 -19.32 -17.31
CA GLN A 207 -5.07 -20.52 -16.58
C GLN A 207 -5.42 -20.45 -15.08
N ARG A 208 -5.36 -19.26 -14.47
CA ARG A 208 -5.75 -19.06 -13.07
C ARG A 208 -7.24 -19.33 -12.82
N GLY A 209 -8.08 -19.28 -13.87
CA GLY A 209 -9.43 -19.84 -13.83
C GLY A 209 -10.46 -19.08 -12.99
N ARG A 210 -10.20 -17.80 -12.66
CA ARG A 210 -11.16 -16.98 -11.89
C ARG A 210 -12.33 -16.55 -12.77
N PRO A 211 -13.60 -16.89 -12.43
CA PRO A 211 -14.75 -16.61 -13.28
C PRO A 211 -14.87 -15.15 -13.71
N GLU A 212 -14.60 -14.22 -12.80
CA GLU A 212 -14.67 -12.77 -13.00
C GLU A 212 -13.59 -12.23 -13.95
N GLU A 213 -12.48 -12.95 -14.13
CA GLU A 213 -11.35 -12.50 -14.94
C GLU A 213 -11.34 -13.08 -16.36
N ILE A 214 -12.02 -14.21 -16.61
CA ILE A 214 -11.93 -14.92 -17.90
C ILE A 214 -12.64 -14.17 -19.04
N ASN A 215 -13.78 -13.54 -18.75
CA ASN A 215 -14.64 -12.92 -19.76
C ASN A 215 -14.66 -11.37 -19.68
N THR A 216 -13.76 -10.78 -18.90
CA THR A 216 -13.70 -9.33 -18.73
C THR A 216 -13.09 -8.63 -19.95
N LYS A 217 -13.62 -7.44 -20.26
CA LYS A 217 -13.04 -6.53 -21.28
C LYS A 217 -11.81 -5.79 -20.76
N VAL A 218 -11.62 -5.74 -19.44
CA VAL A 218 -10.52 -5.01 -18.79
C VAL A 218 -9.17 -5.61 -19.14
N PHE A 219 -9.01 -6.93 -19.04
CA PHE A 219 -7.75 -7.61 -19.35
C PHE A 219 -7.55 -7.86 -20.85
N SER A 220 -7.97 -6.91 -21.68
CA SER A 220 -7.64 -6.89 -23.10
C SER A 220 -6.13 -6.70 -23.32
N THR A 221 -5.63 -7.12 -24.48
CA THR A 221 -4.20 -7.06 -24.80
C THR A 221 -3.74 -5.59 -24.83
N GLN A 222 -4.60 -4.73 -25.37
CA GLN A 222 -4.40 -3.28 -25.40
C GLN A 222 -4.25 -2.71 -23.98
N PHE A 223 -5.19 -3.00 -23.07
CA PHE A 223 -5.13 -2.50 -21.70
C PHE A 223 -3.88 -2.95 -20.96
N LEU A 224 -3.50 -4.22 -21.10
CA LEU A 224 -2.28 -4.76 -20.47
C LEU A 224 -1.01 -4.15 -21.07
N ASN A 225 -0.97 -3.89 -22.38
CA ASN A 225 0.11 -3.16 -23.02
C ASN A 225 0.17 -1.70 -22.52
N ASP A 226 -0.97 -1.02 -22.41
CA ASP A 226 -1.04 0.34 -21.87
C ASP A 226 -0.53 0.42 -20.43
N MET A 227 -0.84 -0.58 -19.60
CA MET A 227 -0.27 -0.71 -18.25
C MET A 227 1.25 -0.92 -18.29
N ARG A 228 1.74 -1.79 -19.16
CA ARG A 228 3.16 -2.10 -19.31
C ARG A 228 3.97 -0.89 -19.78
N ASP A 229 3.44 -0.14 -20.74
CA ASP A 229 4.05 1.10 -21.23
C ASP A 229 4.04 2.17 -20.14
N SER A 230 2.92 2.32 -19.42
CA SER A 230 2.83 3.24 -18.27
C SER A 230 3.80 2.88 -17.15
N TYR A 231 4.05 1.59 -16.91
CA TYR A 231 5.09 1.12 -16.00
C TYR A 231 6.46 1.68 -16.39
N ARG A 232 6.86 1.54 -17.66
CA ARG A 232 8.15 2.02 -18.15
C ARG A 232 8.27 3.53 -18.12
N GLU A 233 7.26 4.22 -18.64
CA GLU A 233 7.30 5.67 -18.90
C GLU A 233 7.03 6.52 -17.65
N LYS A 234 6.03 6.15 -16.86
CA LYS A 234 5.52 6.97 -15.74
C LYS A 234 6.12 6.58 -14.40
N TYR A 235 6.48 5.30 -14.22
CA TYR A 235 6.96 4.81 -12.93
C TYR A 235 8.45 4.49 -12.93
N LEU A 236 8.89 3.46 -13.67
CA LEU A 236 10.24 2.90 -13.58
C LEU A 236 11.32 3.91 -13.96
N LYS A 237 11.13 4.70 -15.03
CA LYS A 237 12.09 5.73 -15.45
C LYS A 237 12.34 6.76 -14.33
N GLN A 238 11.29 7.23 -13.68
CA GLN A 238 11.42 8.20 -12.57
C GLN A 238 12.01 7.54 -11.33
N LEU A 239 11.55 6.33 -11.01
CA LEU A 239 12.03 5.58 -9.86
C LEU A 239 13.53 5.27 -9.96
N ALA A 240 14.02 4.87 -11.13
CA ALA A 240 15.42 4.55 -11.37
C ALA A 240 16.38 5.73 -11.13
N THR A 241 15.89 6.97 -11.16
CA THR A 241 16.71 8.14 -10.78
C THR A 241 17.04 8.18 -9.29
N HIS A 242 16.35 7.40 -8.47
CA HIS A 242 16.46 7.45 -7.02
C HIS A 242 16.59 6.08 -6.36
N SER A 243 15.76 5.09 -6.69
CA SER A 243 15.85 3.73 -6.15
C SER A 243 16.80 2.87 -6.99
N HIS A 244 17.31 1.78 -6.41
CA HIS A 244 17.85 0.69 -7.23
C HIS A 244 16.70 0.00 -7.96
N LEU A 245 16.96 -0.42 -9.20
CA LEU A 245 15.96 -1.03 -10.06
C LEU A 245 16.57 -2.25 -10.74
N LEU A 246 15.97 -3.42 -10.52
CA LEU A 246 16.26 -4.66 -11.24
C LEU A 246 15.08 -4.98 -12.15
N ILE A 247 15.35 -5.31 -13.40
CA ILE A 247 14.33 -5.66 -14.40
C ILE A 247 14.64 -7.06 -14.91
N TYR A 248 13.67 -7.95 -14.81
CA TYR A 248 13.80 -9.32 -15.29
C TYR A 248 12.76 -9.61 -16.38
N ASP A 249 13.20 -10.29 -17.43
CA ASP A 249 12.27 -11.01 -18.30
C ASP A 249 11.65 -12.15 -17.48
N TRP A 250 10.36 -12.03 -17.19
CA TRP A 250 9.59 -12.95 -16.37
C TRP A 250 8.61 -13.78 -17.20
N SER A 251 8.89 -13.90 -18.50
CA SER A 251 8.12 -14.71 -19.43
C SER A 251 8.27 -16.21 -19.13
N LYS A 252 9.41 -16.62 -18.60
CA LYS A 252 9.67 -18.01 -18.17
C LYS A 252 9.77 -18.07 -16.64
N GLU A 253 9.68 -19.27 -16.08
CA GLU A 253 9.95 -19.44 -14.65
C GLU A 253 11.42 -19.06 -14.40
N ALA A 254 11.62 -17.93 -13.73
CA ALA A 254 12.94 -17.42 -13.40
C ALA A 254 13.50 -18.17 -12.19
N ASP A 255 14.80 -18.42 -12.21
CA ASP A 255 15.50 -18.90 -11.03
C ASP A 255 15.55 -17.77 -10.00
N TYR A 256 14.80 -17.96 -8.93
CA TYR A 256 14.72 -17.01 -7.83
C TYR A 256 16.08 -16.75 -7.17
N ASN A 257 17.00 -17.72 -7.22
CA ASN A 257 18.33 -17.58 -6.63
C ASN A 257 19.15 -16.50 -7.35
N ILE A 258 19.04 -16.42 -8.69
CA ILE A 258 19.72 -15.38 -9.47
C ILE A 258 19.26 -13.99 -9.01
N VAL A 259 17.96 -13.81 -8.78
CA VAL A 259 17.47 -12.50 -8.31
C VAL A 259 17.93 -12.19 -6.89
N VAL A 260 18.02 -13.19 -6.01
CA VAL A 260 18.55 -13.02 -4.65
C VAL A 260 20.03 -12.63 -4.70
N GLU A 261 20.85 -13.32 -5.50
CA GLU A 261 22.27 -13.01 -5.70
C GLU A 261 22.47 -11.60 -6.26
N ASP A 262 21.66 -11.20 -7.25
CA ASP A 262 21.70 -9.85 -7.82
C ASP A 262 21.33 -8.79 -6.78
N ILE A 263 20.40 -9.08 -5.86
CA ILE A 263 20.04 -8.18 -4.76
C ILE A 263 21.19 -8.05 -3.76
N GLU A 264 21.85 -9.16 -3.42
CA GLU A 264 23.03 -9.18 -2.53
C GLU A 264 24.20 -8.41 -3.11
N ALA A 265 24.36 -8.43 -4.43
CA ALA A 265 25.41 -7.71 -5.13
C ALA A 265 25.20 -6.19 -5.19
N ILE A 266 24.01 -5.68 -4.81
CA ILE A 266 23.74 -4.24 -4.81
C ILE A 266 24.50 -3.56 -3.67
N ASP A 267 25.40 -2.64 -4.03
CA ASP A 267 25.96 -1.69 -3.09
C ASP A 267 24.96 -0.55 -2.80
N PHE A 268 24.14 -0.75 -1.76
CA PHE A 268 23.20 0.26 -1.25
C PHE A 268 23.90 1.44 -0.53
N GLU A 269 25.21 1.35 -0.32
CA GLU A 269 26.03 2.35 0.35
C GLU A 269 26.90 3.12 -0.65
N ASN A 270 26.67 2.97 -1.95
CA ASN A 270 27.32 3.79 -2.98
C ASN A 270 26.65 5.17 -3.09
N TYR A 271 27.21 6.16 -2.41
CA TYR A 271 26.72 7.55 -2.40
C TYR A 271 27.03 8.34 -3.68
N GLU A 272 27.96 7.87 -4.52
CA GLU A 272 28.35 8.60 -5.73
C GLU A 272 27.23 8.61 -6.78
N ASN A 273 26.40 7.58 -6.80
CA ASN A 273 25.30 7.43 -7.75
C ASN A 273 24.06 8.31 -7.41
N LYS A 274 24.09 9.02 -6.27
CA LYS A 274 23.01 9.90 -5.77
C LYS A 274 21.64 9.23 -5.59
N LYS A 275 21.59 7.89 -5.53
CA LYS A 275 20.39 7.13 -5.22
C LYS A 275 20.09 7.22 -3.72
N LEU A 276 18.87 6.85 -3.34
CA LEU A 276 18.42 6.71 -1.96
C LEU A 276 18.47 7.98 -1.10
N LYS A 277 18.54 9.16 -1.72
CA LYS A 277 18.55 10.46 -1.03
C LYS A 277 17.40 10.67 -0.02
N ASP A 278 16.27 9.97 -0.19
CA ASP A 278 15.15 10.07 0.76
C ASP A 278 15.43 9.35 2.09
N TRP A 279 16.46 8.51 2.11
CA TRP A 279 16.93 7.69 3.24
C TRP A 279 18.28 8.17 3.79
N GLU A 280 18.77 9.31 3.30
CA GLU A 280 19.90 10.01 3.88
C GLU A 280 19.38 10.92 5.00
N PHE A 281 19.86 10.67 6.21
CA PHE A 281 19.48 11.41 7.42
C PHE A 281 20.73 12.02 8.02
N ASP A 282 20.67 13.30 8.36
CA ASP A 282 21.81 14.01 8.95
C ASP A 282 21.93 13.68 10.43
N GLU A 283 20.78 13.53 11.10
CA GLU A 283 20.69 13.30 12.53
C GLU A 283 19.73 12.16 12.86
N ALA A 284 19.90 11.56 14.05
CA ALA A 284 18.96 10.55 14.55
C ALA A 284 17.54 11.13 14.71
N GLU A 285 17.41 12.44 14.97
CA GLU A 285 16.11 13.11 15.08
C GLU A 285 15.34 13.08 13.76
N ASP A 286 16.02 13.10 12.60
CA ASP A 286 15.33 13.01 11.30
C ASP A 286 14.60 11.67 11.15
N VAL A 287 15.20 10.59 11.65
CA VAL A 287 14.61 9.24 11.69
C VAL A 287 13.42 9.21 12.65
N VAL A 288 13.55 9.81 13.84
CA VAL A 288 12.46 9.94 14.82
C VAL A 288 11.29 10.72 14.22
N MET A 289 11.58 11.79 13.50
CA MET A 289 10.59 12.64 12.85
C MET A 289 9.92 11.95 11.67
N LEU A 290 10.64 11.21 10.83
CA LEU A 290 10.04 10.39 9.78
C LEU A 290 9.13 9.31 10.38
N ARG A 291 9.56 8.66 11.46
CA ARG A 291 8.74 7.67 12.17
C ARG A 291 7.46 8.30 12.73
N TYR A 292 7.56 9.47 13.35
CA TYR A 292 6.41 10.23 13.84
C TYR A 292 5.45 10.60 12.72
N LYS A 293 5.95 10.97 11.54
CA LYS A 293 5.12 11.26 10.36
C LYS A 293 4.34 10.04 9.85
N CYS A 294 4.86 8.83 10.07
CA CYS A 294 4.18 7.58 9.71
C CYS A 294 3.17 7.12 10.78
N ASP A 295 3.19 7.75 11.96
CA ASP A 295 2.27 7.48 13.06
C ASP A 295 0.97 8.29 12.92
N THR A 296 -0.01 8.02 13.79
CA THR A 296 -1.43 8.40 13.62
C THR A 296 -1.69 9.88 13.29
N ASP A 297 -1.19 10.82 14.10
CA ASP A 297 -1.67 12.21 14.04
C ASP A 297 -1.20 12.95 12.78
N TYR A 298 0.06 12.76 12.40
CA TYR A 298 0.60 13.38 11.18
C TYR A 298 0.03 12.72 9.92
N ARG A 299 -0.13 11.40 9.96
CA ARG A 299 -0.73 10.62 8.87
C ARG A 299 -2.14 11.10 8.56
N LEU A 300 -2.97 11.34 9.58
CA LEU A 300 -4.30 11.92 9.40
C LEU A 300 -4.24 13.31 8.77
N SER A 301 -3.33 14.20 9.23
CA SER A 301 -3.15 15.52 8.62
C SER A 301 -2.77 15.46 7.14
N LEU A 302 -1.92 14.51 6.77
CA LEU A 302 -1.53 14.29 5.38
C LEU A 302 -2.70 13.77 4.53
N TYR A 303 -3.52 12.87 5.09
CA TYR A 303 -4.72 12.39 4.43
C TYR A 303 -5.74 13.51 4.17
N CYS A 304 -6.00 14.38 5.14
CA CYS A 304 -6.83 15.55 4.89
C CYS A 304 -6.25 16.43 3.79
N LYS A 305 -4.93 16.69 3.79
CA LYS A 305 -4.27 17.51 2.77
C LYS A 305 -4.36 16.93 1.37
N MET A 306 -4.16 15.62 1.21
CA MET A 306 -4.22 15.00 -0.11
C MET A 306 -5.65 14.95 -0.66
N LEU A 307 -6.65 14.65 0.18
CA LEU A 307 -8.06 14.62 -0.23
C LEU A 307 -8.54 16.02 -0.64
N MET A 308 -8.26 17.04 0.20
CA MET A 308 -8.56 18.43 -0.13
C MET A 308 -7.83 18.90 -1.41
N ALA A 309 -6.63 18.39 -1.68
CA ALA A 309 -5.91 18.73 -2.91
C ALA A 309 -6.61 18.14 -4.15
N GLY A 310 -7.10 16.90 -4.06
CA GLY A 310 -7.92 16.29 -5.11
C GLY A 310 -9.20 17.08 -5.36
N GLU A 311 -9.90 17.49 -4.30
CA GLU A 311 -11.14 18.27 -4.36
C GLU A 311 -10.99 19.66 -5.02
N THR A 312 -9.76 20.15 -5.24
CA THR A 312 -9.55 21.37 -6.07
C THR A 312 -9.89 21.15 -7.54
N VAL A 313 -9.95 19.88 -7.96
CA VAL A 313 -10.41 19.44 -9.27
C VAL A 313 -11.80 18.84 -9.08
N MET A 314 -12.82 19.54 -9.59
CA MET A 314 -14.20 19.09 -9.53
C MET A 314 -14.42 17.96 -10.55
N ALA A 315 -14.50 16.73 -10.05
CA ALA A 315 -14.85 15.55 -10.85
C ALA A 315 -16.23 15.04 -10.40
N GLU A 316 -17.25 15.23 -11.24
CA GLU A 316 -18.66 14.91 -10.89
C GLU A 316 -18.87 13.42 -10.58
N ASP A 317 -18.03 12.57 -11.17
CA ASP A 317 -18.04 11.13 -10.96
C ASP A 317 -17.60 10.68 -9.56
N LEU A 318 -16.93 11.56 -8.80
CA LEU A 318 -16.48 11.28 -7.44
C LEU A 318 -17.41 11.89 -6.37
N ILE A 319 -18.38 12.72 -6.77
CA ILE A 319 -19.21 13.47 -5.81
C ILE A 319 -20.33 12.58 -5.26
N GLN A 320 -20.41 12.54 -3.93
CA GLN A 320 -21.57 12.03 -3.19
C GLN A 320 -22.37 13.20 -2.66
N THR A 321 -23.69 13.16 -2.84
CA THR A 321 -24.58 14.22 -2.33
C THR A 321 -24.66 14.16 -0.79
N ALA A 322 -25.10 15.27 -0.17
CA ALA A 322 -25.33 15.29 1.27
C ALA A 322 -26.40 14.28 1.68
N GLU A 323 -27.45 14.11 0.87
CA GLU A 323 -28.55 13.16 1.08
C GLU A 323 -28.05 11.71 1.00
N ASP A 324 -27.21 11.39 0.01
CA ASP A 324 -26.61 10.06 -0.12
C ASP A 324 -25.76 9.72 1.12
N ARG A 325 -24.95 10.68 1.58
CA ARG A 325 -24.12 10.53 2.78
C ARG A 325 -24.97 10.36 4.04
N GLU A 326 -26.07 11.10 4.18
CA GLU A 326 -26.97 10.96 5.32
C GLU A 326 -27.64 9.58 5.32
N LYS A 327 -28.15 9.13 4.17
CA LYS A 327 -28.77 7.80 4.04
C LYS A 327 -27.76 6.68 4.33
N SER A 328 -26.56 6.77 3.77
CA SER A 328 -25.48 5.81 4.03
C SER A 328 -25.13 5.74 5.53
N LYS A 329 -25.00 6.88 6.20
CA LYS A 329 -24.77 6.93 7.66
C LYS A 329 -25.90 6.27 8.46
N LYS A 330 -27.16 6.45 8.07
CA LYS A 330 -28.31 5.81 8.74
C LYS A 330 -28.25 4.29 8.61
N VAL A 331 -28.06 3.78 7.38
CA VAL A 331 -27.93 2.34 7.12
C VAL A 331 -26.76 1.73 7.93
N MET A 332 -25.61 2.41 7.96
CA MET A 332 -24.47 1.94 8.76
C MET A 332 -24.76 1.99 10.27
N ALA A 333 -25.45 3.01 10.78
CA ALA A 333 -25.79 3.12 12.20
C ALA A 333 -26.79 2.05 12.68
N GLU A 334 -27.62 1.51 11.77
CA GLU A 334 -28.54 0.41 12.04
C GLU A 334 -27.83 -0.96 12.06
N CYS A 335 -26.65 -1.07 11.45
CA CYS A 335 -25.82 -2.26 11.52
C CYS A 335 -25.13 -2.37 12.89
N ASP A 336 -25.47 -3.41 13.64
CA ASP A 336 -24.96 -3.64 15.00
C ASP A 336 -23.43 -3.58 15.11
N THR A 337 -22.72 -4.05 14.10
CA THR A 337 -21.25 -4.08 14.08
C THR A 337 -20.59 -2.77 13.65
N GLU A 338 -21.35 -1.83 13.10
CA GLU A 338 -20.86 -0.52 12.62
C GLU A 338 -21.25 0.63 13.58
N GLN A 339 -22.19 0.39 14.51
CA GLN A 339 -22.67 1.41 15.45
C GLN A 339 -21.57 1.95 16.38
N PHE A 340 -20.58 1.12 16.72
CA PHE A 340 -19.50 1.45 17.66
C PHE A 340 -18.13 1.19 17.06
N SER A 341 -17.12 1.91 17.53
CA SER A 341 -15.73 1.59 17.21
C SER A 341 -15.38 0.15 17.64
N TYR A 342 -14.49 -0.49 16.89
CA TYR A 342 -14.08 -1.85 17.20
C TYR A 342 -13.51 -1.97 18.62
N GLY A 343 -13.96 -2.99 19.36
CA GLY A 343 -13.57 -3.20 20.74
C GLY A 343 -14.43 -2.42 21.74
N PHE A 344 -15.41 -1.64 21.30
CA PHE A 344 -16.31 -0.87 22.14
C PHE A 344 -17.78 -1.24 21.90
N ASN A 345 -18.05 -2.38 21.25
CA ASN A 345 -19.41 -2.79 20.96
C ASN A 345 -19.95 -3.73 22.06
N PRO A 346 -20.83 -3.25 22.95
CA PRO A 346 -21.40 -4.09 24.01
C PRO A 346 -22.21 -5.27 23.44
N LYS A 347 -22.83 -5.12 22.26
CA LYS A 347 -23.59 -6.19 21.61
C LYS A 347 -22.68 -7.31 21.07
N ALA A 348 -21.43 -7.00 20.75
CA ALA A 348 -20.42 -7.98 20.35
C ALA A 348 -19.69 -8.62 21.55
N GLY A 349 -20.09 -8.31 22.78
CA GLY A 349 -19.47 -8.84 24.01
C GLY A 349 -18.19 -8.12 24.43
N ASP A 350 -17.92 -6.93 23.89
CA ASP A 350 -16.73 -6.17 24.25
C ASP A 350 -16.78 -5.64 25.69
N LYS A 351 -15.66 -5.82 26.41
CA LYS A 351 -15.43 -5.21 27.73
C LYS A 351 -14.82 -3.82 27.56
N ILE A 352 -15.51 -2.81 28.08
CA ILE A 352 -15.18 -1.39 27.86
C ILE A 352 -14.41 -0.78 29.05
N LEU A 353 -14.58 -1.34 30.25
CA LEU A 353 -13.95 -0.83 31.47
C LEU A 353 -12.41 -0.85 31.34
N PHE A 354 -11.77 0.30 31.55
CA PHE A 354 -10.32 0.52 31.40
C PHE A 354 -9.75 0.36 29.98
N LYS A 355 -10.59 0.32 28.95
CA LYS A 355 -10.12 0.27 27.55
C LYS A 355 -9.81 1.68 27.04
N GLY A 356 -8.59 1.88 26.57
CA GLY A 356 -8.19 3.08 25.83
C GLY A 356 -8.59 2.97 24.35
N ASN A 357 -8.60 4.10 23.64
CA ASN A 357 -8.86 4.10 22.20
C ASN A 357 -7.91 3.14 21.47
N PRO A 358 -8.41 2.35 20.51
CA PRO A 358 -7.57 1.42 19.77
C PRO A 358 -6.60 2.23 18.92
N ARG A 359 -5.35 1.76 18.84
CA ARG A 359 -4.37 2.38 17.93
C ARG A 359 -4.75 2.03 16.50
N ASP A 360 -5.23 3.02 15.75
CA ASP A 360 -5.67 2.81 14.38
C ASP A 360 -4.55 3.12 13.39
N LEU A 361 -3.99 2.07 12.78
CA LEU A 361 -2.90 2.16 11.80
C LEU A 361 -3.42 1.95 10.36
N TYR A 362 -4.74 2.00 10.17
CA TYR A 362 -5.40 1.66 8.92
C TYR A 362 -6.69 2.47 8.81
N TYR A 363 -6.59 3.68 8.27
CA TYR A 363 -7.69 4.64 8.14
C TYR A 363 -8.63 4.32 6.98
N PHE A 364 -8.10 3.66 5.95
CA PHE A 364 -8.80 3.30 4.72
C PHE A 364 -8.94 1.78 4.55
N ARG A 365 -8.60 1.03 5.60
CA ARG A 365 -8.86 -0.40 5.70
C ARG A 365 -9.49 -0.69 7.05
N ARG A 366 -10.23 -1.78 7.13
CA ARG A 366 -10.92 -2.24 8.32
C ARG A 366 -10.09 -3.24 9.10
N ASN A 367 -9.13 -3.93 8.49
CA ASN A 367 -8.32 -4.95 9.16
C ASN A 367 -6.82 -4.64 9.11
N SER A 368 -6.06 -5.46 9.82
CA SER A 368 -4.63 -5.28 10.05
C SER A 368 -3.78 -6.32 9.29
N GLN A 369 -4.15 -6.64 8.04
CA GLN A 369 -3.54 -7.71 7.24
C GLN A 369 -2.00 -7.62 7.14
N ASP A 370 -1.45 -6.39 7.15
CA ASP A 370 -0.01 -6.15 7.10
C ASP A 370 0.78 -6.81 8.24
N PHE A 371 0.12 -7.24 9.32
CA PHE A 371 0.75 -7.81 10.51
C PHE A 371 0.52 -9.32 10.68
N VAL A 372 -0.11 -9.99 9.71
CA VAL A 372 -0.50 -11.41 9.82
C VAL A 372 0.72 -12.35 9.85
N ASN A 373 1.80 -12.01 9.15
CA ASN A 373 3.02 -12.83 9.09
C ASN A 373 4.04 -12.50 10.18
N ARG A 374 3.70 -11.60 11.09
CA ARG A 374 4.67 -10.99 11.98
C ARG A 374 5.25 -11.93 13.03
N SER A 375 4.46 -12.91 13.49
CA SER A 375 4.93 -13.92 14.44
C SER A 375 5.95 -14.89 13.83
N LYS A 376 5.91 -15.10 12.50
CA LYS A 376 6.83 -16.00 11.79
C LYS A 376 8.27 -15.47 11.77
N TYR A 377 8.46 -14.15 11.83
CA TYR A 377 9.76 -13.50 11.62
C TYR A 377 10.30 -12.73 12.84
N MET A 378 9.74 -12.94 14.03
CA MET A 378 10.17 -12.28 15.28
C MET A 378 10.64 -13.28 16.36
N SER A 379 11.07 -14.48 15.97
CA SER A 379 11.65 -15.48 16.88
C SER A 379 13.05 -15.11 17.33
#